data_AF-A0A914LQD2-F1
#
_entry.id   AF-A0A914LQD2-F1
#
_cell.length_a   1.000
_cell.length_b   1.000
_cell.length_c   1.000
_cell.angle_alpha   90.00
_cell.angle_beta   90.00
_cell.angle_gamma   90.00
#
_symmetry.space_group_name_H-M   'P 1'
#
loop_
_entity.id
_entity.type
_entity.pdbx_description
1 polymer ?
#
loop_
_entity_poly.entity_id
_entity_poly.type
_entity_poly.pdbx_seq_one_letter_code
_entity_poly.pdbx_strand_id
1 'polypeptide(L)'
;MAEELRDTKVSLGELVVFNILYDLTDFSHGPFLKNNKSLSIGCTSIVAAQNNGKILHGRNLDYEMTQVLKDATILVDFVKNGKIQYTAVTFVLAVGIITGQKPNAFTVSLNARYSGGPILNILMELITRFKHPVALQIRKTLEFEQDYVSALSQLSWTYMIAPSYLIVGGKDGDGAIITRQISLDRLGAVDVFTLDYRHYRWFLLETNFDHWKKSGDNRRREELFFKLKILFLFIFRKYGRKYMKKIGKENLTAKLMFEKVLSKWPIKNGLTISSTVMSAEEPNLIYNWTVVWGN
;
A
#
# COMPACT_ATOMS: atom_id res chain seq x y z
N MET A 1 -13.95 15.80 15.76
CA MET A 1 -14.20 14.40 15.39
C MET A 1 -15.26 13.71 16.27
N ALA A 2 -15.02 13.42 17.56
CA ALA A 2 -16.04 12.72 18.38
C ALA A 2 -17.33 13.53 18.60
N GLU A 3 -17.27 14.86 18.62
CA GLU A 3 -18.46 15.73 18.69
C GLU A 3 -19.15 15.87 17.32
N GLU A 4 -18.39 16.10 16.25
CA GLU A 4 -18.91 16.18 14.87
C GLU A 4 -19.57 14.88 14.39
N LEU A 5 -19.21 13.74 14.99
CA LEU A 5 -19.76 12.43 14.68
C LEU A 5 -21.01 12.07 15.50
N ARG A 6 -21.38 12.88 16.51
CA ARG A 6 -22.62 12.62 17.28
C ARG A 6 -23.86 12.71 16.41
N ASP A 7 -23.83 13.56 15.39
CA ASP A 7 -24.97 13.82 14.52
C ASP A 7 -25.04 12.88 13.30
N THR A 8 -23.99 12.08 13.03
CA THR A 8 -23.92 11.20 11.86
C THR A 8 -24.55 9.82 12.07
N LYS A 9 -25.06 9.53 13.27
CA LYS A 9 -25.56 8.21 13.72
C LYS A 9 -24.55 7.06 13.63
N VAL A 10 -23.28 7.34 13.31
CA VAL A 10 -22.21 6.34 13.29
C VAL A 10 -21.73 6.08 14.71
N SER A 11 -21.80 4.84 15.16
CA SER A 11 -21.31 4.43 16.47
C SER A 11 -19.78 4.44 16.54
N LEU A 12 -19.23 4.57 17.76
CA LEU A 12 -17.79 4.43 18.00
C LEU A 12 -17.27 3.06 17.54
N GLY A 13 -18.06 2.00 17.70
CA GLY A 13 -17.71 0.66 17.25
C GLY A 13 -17.54 0.57 15.74
N GLU A 14 -18.46 1.16 14.97
CA GLU A 14 -18.37 1.21 13.50
C GLU A 14 -17.14 1.99 13.03
N LEU A 15 -16.80 3.11 13.68
CA LEU A 15 -15.59 3.87 13.37
C LEU A 15 -14.31 3.08 13.64
N VAL A 16 -14.26 2.36 14.76
CA VAL A 16 -13.13 1.49 15.09
C VAL A 16 -13.01 0.41 14.02
N VAL A 17 -14.09 -0.33 13.73
CA VAL A 17 -14.12 -1.40 12.72
C VAL A 17 -13.69 -0.89 11.35
N PHE A 18 -14.18 0.27 10.90
CA PHE A 18 -13.78 0.88 9.65
C PHE A 18 -12.25 1.12 9.57
N ASN A 19 -11.66 1.58 10.67
CA ASN A 19 -10.23 1.91 10.76
C ASN A 19 -9.31 0.70 10.92
N ILE A 20 -9.84 -0.47 11.28
CA ILE A 20 -9.10 -1.73 11.36
C ILE A 20 -9.61 -2.75 10.34
N LEU A 21 -10.43 -2.33 9.36
CA LEU A 21 -11.06 -3.23 8.40
C LEU A 21 -10.02 -4.00 7.58
N TYR A 22 -8.94 -3.32 7.18
CA TYR A 22 -7.81 -3.97 6.52
C TYR A 22 -7.21 -5.08 7.38
N ASP A 23 -6.99 -4.80 8.67
CA ASP A 23 -6.34 -5.72 9.59
C ASP A 23 -7.24 -6.91 9.94
N LEU A 24 -8.55 -6.69 10.16
CA LEU A 24 -9.53 -7.74 10.49
C LEU A 24 -9.83 -8.69 9.34
N THR A 25 -9.75 -8.19 8.11
CA THR A 25 -10.12 -8.99 6.95
C THR A 25 -9.05 -10.04 6.64
N ASP A 26 -7.77 -9.79 7.00
CA ASP A 26 -6.49 -10.53 6.76
C ASP A 26 -6.32 -11.17 5.37
N PHE A 27 -7.35 -11.08 4.53
CA PHE A 27 -7.60 -11.66 3.22
C PHE A 27 -7.23 -13.14 3.04
N SER A 28 -6.73 -13.80 4.07
CA SER A 28 -6.46 -15.22 4.12
C SER A 28 -7.70 -15.97 4.60
N HIS A 29 -8.26 -15.70 5.80
CA HIS A 29 -9.33 -16.56 6.36
C HIS A 29 -10.18 -15.96 7.50
N GLY A 30 -10.52 -14.66 7.52
CA GLY A 30 -11.34 -14.08 8.60
C GLY A 30 -12.63 -14.89 8.90
N PRO A 31 -12.96 -15.22 10.17
CA PRO A 31 -14.08 -16.10 10.52
C PRO A 31 -15.45 -15.56 10.08
N PHE A 32 -15.57 -14.25 9.88
CA PHE A 32 -16.77 -13.57 9.37
C PHE A 32 -16.90 -13.59 7.84
N LEU A 33 -15.86 -14.02 7.11
CA LEU A 33 -15.78 -13.93 5.65
C LEU A 33 -15.59 -15.28 4.97
N LYS A 34 -15.71 -16.41 5.69
CA LYS A 34 -15.65 -17.77 5.12
C LYS A 34 -16.63 -17.99 3.96
N ASN A 35 -17.69 -17.18 3.84
CA ASN A 35 -18.66 -17.26 2.74
C ASN A 35 -18.61 -16.07 1.75
N ASN A 36 -17.77 -15.05 1.97
CA ASN A 36 -17.69 -13.89 1.10
C ASN A 36 -16.62 -14.10 0.02
N LYS A 37 -17.06 -14.67 -1.10
CA LYS A 37 -16.34 -14.79 -2.38
C LYS A 37 -15.94 -13.45 -3.03
N SER A 38 -16.07 -12.32 -2.32
CA SER A 38 -16.24 -10.98 -2.88
C SER A 38 -15.42 -9.91 -2.15
N LEU A 39 -14.13 -10.14 -1.93
CA LEU A 39 -13.19 -9.05 -1.60
C LEU A 39 -11.88 -9.30 -2.35
N SER A 40 -11.88 -8.93 -3.62
CA SER A 40 -10.71 -8.81 -4.47
C SER A 40 -10.03 -7.47 -4.22
N ILE A 41 -8.84 -7.54 -3.62
CA ILE A 41 -7.91 -6.41 -3.53
C ILE A 41 -6.72 -6.74 -4.43
N GLY A 42 -6.39 -5.79 -5.29
CA GLY A 42 -5.39 -5.92 -6.35
C GLY A 42 -4.45 -4.73 -6.45
N CYS A 43 -4.01 -4.17 -5.33
CA CYS A 43 -3.14 -3.00 -5.35
C CYS A 43 -1.87 -3.24 -6.18
N THR A 44 -1.40 -2.19 -6.87
CA THR A 44 -0.10 -2.18 -7.54
C THR A 44 0.68 -0.97 -7.04
N SER A 45 1.91 -1.18 -6.58
CA SER A 45 2.81 -0.11 -6.15
C SER A 45 4.17 -0.26 -6.81
N ILE A 46 4.76 0.87 -7.19
CA ILE A 46 6.01 0.96 -7.92
C ILE A 46 6.86 2.03 -7.25
N VAL A 47 8.10 1.69 -6.91
CA VAL A 47 9.14 2.68 -6.57
C VAL A 47 10.23 2.59 -7.64
N ALA A 48 10.56 3.72 -8.26
CA ALA A 48 11.47 3.76 -9.40
C ALA A 48 12.40 4.96 -9.33
N ALA A 49 13.67 4.73 -9.63
CA ALA A 49 14.70 5.75 -9.71
C ALA A 49 14.91 6.20 -11.16
N GLN A 50 14.92 7.51 -11.36
CA GLN A 50 15.36 8.15 -12.59
C GLN A 50 16.90 8.09 -12.72
N ASN A 51 17.44 8.54 -13.86
CA ASN A 51 18.89 8.54 -14.09
C ASN A 51 19.69 9.38 -13.10
N ASN A 52 19.12 10.49 -12.65
CA ASN A 52 19.71 11.38 -11.65
C ASN A 52 19.52 10.89 -10.20
N GLY A 53 18.95 9.69 -9.99
CA GLY A 53 18.69 9.15 -8.65
C GLY A 53 17.35 9.58 -8.03
N LYS A 54 16.63 10.55 -8.65
CA LYS A 54 15.33 10.97 -8.14
C LYS A 54 14.32 9.82 -8.11
N ILE A 55 13.56 9.75 -7.04
CA ILE A 55 12.59 8.68 -6.81
C ILE A 55 11.17 9.10 -7.19
N LEU A 56 10.52 8.30 -8.02
CA LEU A 56 9.09 8.34 -8.26
C LEU A 56 8.42 7.12 -7.62
N HIS A 57 7.32 7.36 -6.93
CA HIS A 57 6.51 6.33 -6.29
C HIS A 57 5.09 6.40 -6.84
N GLY A 58 4.71 5.40 -7.63
CA GLY A 58 3.39 5.28 -8.24
C GLY A 58 2.57 4.17 -7.62
N ARG A 59 1.27 4.36 -7.43
CA ARG A 59 0.40 3.32 -6.90
C ARG A 59 -1.04 3.38 -7.41
N ASN A 60 -1.64 2.21 -7.61
CA ASN A 60 -3.09 2.01 -7.75
C ASN A 60 -3.63 1.36 -6.48
N LEU A 61 -4.75 1.88 -6.00
CA LEU A 61 -5.53 1.30 -4.91
C LEU A 61 -6.78 0.63 -5.50
N ASP A 62 -6.86 -0.69 -5.40
CA ASP A 62 -7.94 -1.50 -5.95
C ASP A 62 -8.77 -2.15 -4.82
N TYR A 63 -10.09 -1.97 -4.85
CA TYR A 63 -11.01 -2.53 -3.84
C TYR A 63 -12.44 -2.71 -4.40
N GLU A 64 -13.21 -3.71 -3.94
CA GLU A 64 -14.55 -4.02 -4.49
C GLU A 64 -15.68 -3.02 -4.15
N MET A 65 -15.58 -2.26 -3.05
CA MET A 65 -16.50 -1.19 -2.66
C MET A 65 -16.24 0.12 -3.42
N THR A 66 -16.16 0.02 -4.75
CA THR A 66 -15.56 1.06 -5.59
C THR A 66 -16.25 2.41 -5.46
N GLN A 67 -17.58 2.50 -5.62
CA GLN A 67 -18.25 3.80 -5.65
C GLN A 67 -18.17 4.55 -4.31
N VAL A 68 -18.50 3.88 -3.20
CA VAL A 68 -18.46 4.50 -1.87
C VAL A 68 -17.05 4.95 -1.52
N LEU A 69 -16.03 4.12 -1.78
CA LEU A 69 -14.65 4.49 -1.49
C LEU A 69 -14.13 5.59 -2.42
N LYS A 70 -14.55 5.64 -3.69
CA LYS A 70 -14.25 6.75 -4.59
C LYS A 70 -14.81 8.06 -4.03
N ASP A 71 -16.09 8.08 -3.68
CA ASP A 71 -16.77 9.29 -3.15
C ASP A 71 -16.20 9.74 -1.81
N ALA A 72 -15.70 8.80 -1.00
CA ALA A 72 -15.03 9.09 0.26
C ALA A 72 -13.54 9.41 0.14
N THR A 73 -12.91 9.27 -1.04
CA THR A 73 -11.46 9.50 -1.19
C THR A 73 -11.13 10.98 -1.09
N ILE A 74 -10.20 11.32 -0.21
CA ILE A 74 -9.73 12.69 0.05
C ILE A 74 -8.21 12.74 0.01
N LEU A 75 -7.68 13.89 -0.43
CA LEU A 75 -6.27 14.26 -0.32
C LEU A 75 -6.14 15.25 0.83
N VAL A 76 -5.32 14.94 1.83
CA VAL A 76 -5.26 15.66 3.10
C VAL A 76 -3.84 16.09 3.43
N ASP A 77 -3.70 17.36 3.78
CA ASP A 77 -2.48 17.92 4.37
C ASP A 77 -2.56 17.93 5.89
N PHE A 78 -1.58 17.30 6.52
CA PHE A 78 -1.43 17.30 7.97
C PHE A 78 -0.49 18.43 8.36
N VAL A 79 -1.05 19.50 8.93
CA VAL A 79 -0.34 20.75 9.19
C VAL A 79 -0.03 20.89 10.68
N LYS A 80 1.21 21.29 11.00
CA LYS A 80 1.63 21.69 12.34
C LYS A 80 2.40 23.00 12.25
N ASN A 81 2.04 23.98 13.08
CA ASN A 81 2.65 25.32 13.10
C ASN A 81 2.68 25.98 11.71
N GLY A 82 1.58 25.86 10.94
CA GLY A 82 1.46 26.44 9.59
C GLY A 82 2.28 25.74 8.50
N LYS A 83 2.95 24.62 8.81
CA LYS A 83 3.75 23.84 7.84
C LYS A 83 3.17 22.45 7.63
N ILE A 84 3.05 22.04 6.37
CA ILE A 84 2.68 20.68 5.99
C ILE A 84 3.76 19.73 6.53
N GLN A 85 3.36 18.83 7.41
CA GLN A 85 4.21 17.77 7.95
C GLN A 85 4.23 16.57 7.00
N TYR A 86 3.07 16.18 6.50
CA TYR A 86 2.91 15.14 5.48
C TYR A 86 1.57 15.32 4.76
N THR A 87 1.48 14.72 3.56
CA THR A 87 0.27 14.71 2.73
C THR A 87 -0.14 13.27 2.48
N ALA A 88 -1.43 12.96 2.50
CA ALA A 88 -1.91 11.60 2.29
C ALA A 88 -3.19 11.53 1.45
N VAL A 89 -3.32 10.45 0.69
CA VAL A 89 -4.58 10.04 0.06
C VAL A 89 -5.22 9.02 0.99
N THR A 90 -6.40 9.35 1.52
CA THR A 90 -7.13 8.53 2.50
C THR A 90 -8.64 8.63 2.25
N PHE A 91 -9.44 8.06 3.14
CA PHE A 91 -10.90 8.14 3.09
C PHE A 91 -11.42 9.05 4.20
N VAL A 92 -12.58 9.67 3.98
CA VAL A 92 -13.33 10.34 5.05
C VAL A 92 -13.51 9.34 6.22
N LEU A 93 -13.26 9.79 7.45
CA LEU A 93 -13.27 9.01 8.70
C LEU A 93 -12.13 8.00 8.89
N ALA A 94 -11.25 7.82 7.91
CA ALA A 94 -10.06 7.00 8.05
C ALA A 94 -8.96 7.80 8.76
N VAL A 95 -8.61 7.39 9.97
CA VAL A 95 -7.51 7.94 10.75
C VAL A 95 -6.17 7.28 10.42
N GLY A 96 -6.17 6.08 9.82
CA GLY A 96 -4.97 5.44 9.27
C GLY A 96 -4.62 5.94 7.88
N ILE A 97 -3.36 5.80 7.48
CA ILE A 97 -2.87 6.17 6.14
C ILE A 97 -2.38 4.94 5.40
N ILE A 98 -2.76 4.82 4.11
CA ILE A 98 -2.33 3.74 3.21
C ILE A 98 -1.56 4.26 1.99
N THR A 99 -1.55 5.56 1.76
CA THR A 99 -0.80 6.25 0.71
C THR A 99 -0.46 7.64 1.19
N GLY A 100 0.81 7.98 1.26
CA GLY A 100 1.21 9.31 1.68
C GLY A 100 2.68 9.61 1.45
N GLN A 101 3.01 10.87 1.64
CA GLN A 101 4.36 11.40 1.50
C GLN A 101 4.67 12.35 2.65
N LYS A 102 5.92 12.31 3.10
CA LYS A 102 6.55 13.33 3.90
C LYS A 102 7.49 14.15 3.00
N PRO A 103 7.19 15.44 2.75
CA PRO A 103 7.99 16.28 1.87
C PRO A 103 9.48 16.24 2.24
N ASN A 104 10.34 16.09 1.25
CA ASN A 104 11.80 16.03 1.36
C ASN A 104 12.36 14.88 2.22
N ALA A 105 11.54 13.89 2.58
CA ALA A 105 11.93 12.75 3.40
C ALA A 105 11.63 11.40 2.72
N PHE A 106 10.36 10.99 2.64
CA PHE A 106 9.99 9.70 2.07
C PHE A 106 8.51 9.65 1.63
N THR A 107 8.18 8.61 0.86
CA THR A 107 6.85 8.26 0.39
C THR A 107 6.53 6.83 0.80
N VAL A 108 5.26 6.51 1.04
CA VAL A 108 4.84 5.18 1.51
C VAL A 108 3.50 4.77 0.92
N SER A 109 3.39 3.50 0.51
CA SER A 109 2.12 2.89 0.13
C SER A 109 1.99 1.47 0.69
N LEU A 110 0.74 1.08 0.98
CA LEU A 110 0.37 -0.23 1.54
C LEU A 110 -0.30 -1.09 0.47
N ASN A 111 0.24 -2.29 0.23
CA ASN A 111 -0.48 -3.34 -0.48
C ASN A 111 -0.81 -4.50 0.48
N ALA A 112 -2.00 -5.07 0.31
CA ALA A 112 -2.41 -6.26 1.06
C ALA A 112 -1.49 -7.46 0.79
N ARG A 113 -1.18 -8.24 1.82
CA ARG A 113 -0.46 -9.51 1.68
C ARG A 113 -1.33 -10.66 2.17
N TYR A 114 -1.55 -11.63 1.30
CA TYR A 114 -2.31 -12.83 1.60
C TYR A 114 -1.43 -13.85 2.34
N SER A 115 -1.31 -13.73 3.66
CA SER A 115 -0.51 -14.67 4.45
C SER A 115 -0.94 -14.74 5.91
N GLY A 116 -1.35 -15.91 6.39
CA GLY A 116 -1.71 -16.08 7.79
C GLY A 116 -2.65 -17.26 7.97
N GLY A 117 -2.80 -17.70 9.21
CA GLY A 117 -3.84 -18.63 9.61
C GLY A 117 -4.78 -17.89 10.56
N PRO A 118 -6.12 -18.06 10.43
CA PRO A 118 -7.08 -17.21 11.13
C PRO A 118 -6.97 -17.28 12.66
N ILE A 119 -6.55 -18.43 13.18
CA ILE A 119 -6.32 -18.64 14.62
C ILE A 119 -5.10 -17.85 15.10
N LEU A 120 -4.02 -17.82 14.32
CA LEU A 120 -2.81 -17.07 14.67
C LEU A 120 -3.10 -15.57 14.68
N ASN A 121 -3.87 -15.08 13.71
CA ASN A 121 -4.17 -13.64 13.63
C ASN A 121 -5.02 -13.18 14.82
N ILE A 122 -6.10 -13.91 15.15
CA ILE A 122 -6.96 -13.59 16.31
C ILE A 122 -6.17 -13.69 17.62
N LEU A 123 -5.34 -14.74 17.76
CA LEU A 123 -4.48 -14.88 18.93
C LEU A 123 -3.49 -13.72 19.04
N MET A 124 -2.88 -13.31 17.92
CA MET A 124 -1.93 -12.21 17.89
C MET A 124 -2.62 -10.85 18.12
N GLU A 125 -3.83 -10.64 17.61
CA GLU A 125 -4.68 -9.48 17.93
C GLU A 125 -4.94 -9.38 19.44
N LEU A 126 -5.29 -10.49 20.08
CA LEU A 126 -5.53 -10.57 21.53
C LEU A 126 -4.25 -10.36 22.35
N ILE A 127 -3.15 -11.04 22.01
CA ILE A 127 -1.85 -10.92 22.70
C ILE A 127 -1.32 -9.49 22.59
N THR A 128 -1.45 -8.88 21.41
CA THR A 128 -0.91 -7.53 21.17
C THR A 128 -1.88 -6.43 21.56
N ARG A 129 -3.08 -6.78 22.04
CA ARG A 129 -4.14 -5.85 22.44
C ARG A 129 -4.48 -4.85 21.33
N PHE A 130 -4.51 -5.31 20.08
CA PHE A 130 -4.74 -4.48 18.89
C PHE A 130 -3.75 -3.30 18.75
N LYS A 131 -2.54 -3.42 19.30
CA LYS A 131 -1.51 -2.37 19.16
C LYS A 131 -0.92 -2.41 17.75
N HIS A 132 -0.89 -1.24 17.11
CA HIS A 132 -0.30 -1.01 15.78
C HIS A 132 -1.02 -1.67 14.58
N PRO A 133 -2.29 -1.30 14.29
CA PRO A 133 -2.86 -1.48 12.95
C PRO A 133 -1.93 -0.91 11.88
N VAL A 134 -1.81 -1.59 10.74
CA VAL A 134 -0.80 -1.25 9.71
C VAL A 134 -0.96 0.19 9.24
N ALA A 135 -2.20 0.61 8.94
CA ALA A 135 -2.48 1.96 8.47
C ALA A 135 -2.18 3.05 9.53
N LEU A 136 -2.39 2.74 10.81
CA LEU A 136 -2.01 3.64 11.91
C LEU A 136 -0.50 3.71 12.10
N GLN A 137 0.21 2.59 11.90
CA GLN A 137 1.65 2.58 11.97
C GLN A 137 2.27 3.41 10.83
N ILE A 138 1.75 3.31 9.61
CA ILE A 138 2.16 4.16 8.48
C ILE A 138 1.95 5.65 8.81
N ARG A 139 0.79 6.01 9.38
CA ARG A 139 0.52 7.38 9.83
C ARG A 139 1.57 7.86 10.84
N LYS A 140 1.83 7.06 11.89
CA LYS A 140 2.85 7.39 12.90
C LYS A 140 4.22 7.58 12.26
N THR A 141 4.58 6.72 11.31
CA THR A 141 5.85 6.86 10.58
C THR A 141 5.92 8.20 9.84
N LEU A 142 4.89 8.56 9.06
CA LEU A 142 4.81 9.88 8.39
C LEU A 142 4.90 11.05 9.36
N GLU A 143 4.25 10.92 10.51
CA GLU A 143 4.19 11.97 11.54
C GLU A 143 5.55 12.17 12.24
N PHE A 144 6.21 11.09 12.67
CA PHE A 144 7.35 11.17 13.59
C PHE A 144 8.72 10.94 12.94
N GLU A 145 8.84 10.13 11.90
CA GLU A 145 10.13 9.83 11.30
C GLU A 145 10.61 10.95 10.39
N GLN A 146 11.92 11.20 10.38
CA GLN A 146 12.50 12.38 9.74
C GLN A 146 13.03 12.10 8.34
N ASP A 147 13.35 10.84 8.03
CA ASP A 147 14.01 10.46 6.78
C ASP A 147 13.63 9.03 6.33
N TYR A 148 14.12 8.64 5.16
CA TYR A 148 13.89 7.32 4.58
C TYR A 148 14.43 6.19 5.46
N VAL A 149 15.61 6.34 6.07
CA VAL A 149 16.27 5.28 6.84
C VAL A 149 15.48 4.97 8.12
N SER A 150 15.10 6.01 8.86
CA SER A 150 14.27 5.92 10.06
C SER A 150 12.88 5.36 9.73
N ALA A 151 12.25 5.82 8.64
CA ALA A 151 10.98 5.28 8.16
C ALA A 151 11.08 3.79 7.78
N LEU A 152 12.11 3.39 7.03
CA LEU A 152 12.35 2.01 6.61
C LEU A 152 12.55 1.10 7.82
N SER A 153 13.34 1.54 8.81
CA SER A 153 13.58 0.81 10.05
C SER A 153 12.28 0.60 10.83
N GLN A 154 11.51 1.67 11.04
CA GLN A 154 10.26 1.62 11.81
C GLN A 154 9.22 0.73 11.14
N LEU A 155 9.08 0.84 9.83
CA LEU A 155 8.15 0.01 9.06
C LEU A 155 8.63 -1.44 8.92
N SER A 156 9.91 -1.73 9.12
CA SER A 156 10.46 -3.09 9.08
C SER A 156 10.33 -3.80 10.43
N TRP A 157 10.59 -3.08 11.53
CA TRP A 157 10.82 -3.70 12.84
C TRP A 157 9.73 -3.42 13.88
N THR A 158 8.82 -2.49 13.61
CA THR A 158 7.65 -2.31 14.48
C THR A 158 6.68 -3.46 14.29
N TYR A 159 6.28 -4.11 15.38
CA TYR A 159 5.23 -5.11 15.36
C TYR A 159 3.92 -4.56 14.74
N MET A 160 3.27 -5.33 13.87
CA MET A 160 2.00 -4.97 13.21
C MET A 160 1.06 -6.17 13.25
N ILE A 161 -0.24 -5.91 13.37
CA ILE A 161 -1.28 -6.93 13.56
C ILE A 161 -1.75 -7.60 12.27
N ALA A 162 -1.27 -7.16 11.11
CA ALA A 162 -1.62 -7.72 9.81
C ALA A 162 -0.36 -7.87 8.93
N PRO A 163 -0.31 -8.91 8.07
CA PRO A 163 0.69 -9.00 7.02
C PRO A 163 0.49 -7.87 6.00
N SER A 164 1.58 -7.43 5.38
CA SER A 164 1.51 -6.34 4.41
C SER A 164 2.74 -6.32 3.51
N TYR A 165 2.60 -5.67 2.35
CA TYR A 165 3.74 -5.11 1.64
C TYR A 165 3.73 -3.60 1.83
N LEU A 166 4.85 -3.07 2.31
CA LEU A 166 5.05 -1.63 2.50
C LEU A 166 6.10 -1.18 1.50
N ILE A 167 5.68 -0.36 0.54
CA ILE A 167 6.57 0.19 -0.47
C ILE A 167 6.98 1.56 0.03
N VAL A 168 8.29 1.84 0.05
CA VAL A 168 8.85 3.08 0.57
C VAL A 168 9.80 3.65 -0.47
N GLY A 169 9.71 4.96 -0.73
CA GLY A 169 10.64 5.68 -1.61
C GLY A 169 11.22 6.90 -0.90
N GLY A 170 12.54 7.04 -0.91
CA GLY A 170 13.29 8.15 -0.32
C GLY A 170 13.79 9.13 -1.37
N LYS A 171 15.09 9.45 -1.29
CA LYS A 171 15.84 10.32 -2.20
C LYS A 171 17.09 9.59 -2.69
N ASP A 172 17.80 10.13 -3.67
CA ASP A 172 19.16 9.66 -4.02
C ASP A 172 19.26 8.16 -4.37
N GLY A 173 18.20 7.58 -4.95
CA GLY A 173 18.13 6.16 -5.30
C GLY A 173 17.50 5.26 -4.22
N ASP A 174 17.07 5.82 -3.10
CA ASP A 174 16.43 5.08 -2.00
C ASP A 174 15.02 4.60 -2.38
N GLY A 175 14.84 3.29 -2.35
CA GLY A 175 13.52 2.69 -2.43
C GLY A 175 13.54 1.23 -2.04
N ALA A 176 12.45 0.77 -1.44
CA ALA A 176 12.34 -0.60 -0.97
C ALA A 176 10.90 -1.13 -0.99
N ILE A 177 10.78 -2.45 -1.04
CA ILE A 177 9.59 -3.20 -0.68
C ILE A 177 9.90 -3.95 0.62
N ILE A 178 9.16 -3.64 1.68
CA ILE A 178 9.20 -4.39 2.94
C ILE A 178 8.08 -5.43 2.89
N THR A 179 8.44 -6.71 2.97
CA THR A 179 7.46 -7.79 3.13
C THR A 179 7.27 -8.09 4.61
N ARG A 180 6.07 -7.88 5.14
CA ARG A 180 5.71 -8.10 6.55
C ARG A 180 4.87 -9.36 6.71
N GLN A 181 5.09 -10.07 7.80
CA GLN A 181 4.28 -11.23 8.19
C GLN A 181 4.06 -11.21 9.70
N ILE A 182 2.92 -11.76 10.12
CA ILE A 182 2.68 -12.11 11.52
C ILE A 182 3.38 -13.44 11.81
N SER A 183 4.30 -13.46 12.76
CA SER A 183 4.89 -14.70 13.26
C SER A 183 5.23 -14.57 14.74
N LEU A 184 5.04 -15.66 15.49
CA LEU A 184 5.40 -15.73 16.91
C LEU A 184 6.91 -15.68 17.15
N ASP A 185 7.70 -16.12 16.16
CA ASP A 185 9.17 -16.19 16.21
C ASP A 185 9.87 -15.00 15.53
N ARG A 186 9.12 -14.08 14.91
CA ARG A 186 9.66 -12.98 14.12
C ARG A 186 8.94 -11.68 14.39
N LEU A 187 9.62 -10.78 15.08
CA LEU A 187 9.22 -9.38 15.26
C LEU A 187 9.84 -8.54 14.14
N GLY A 188 9.32 -8.63 12.92
CA GLY A 188 9.78 -7.74 11.85
C GLY A 188 9.54 -8.20 10.42
N ALA A 189 10.31 -7.63 9.49
CA ALA A 189 10.22 -7.91 8.07
C ALA A 189 10.65 -9.35 7.76
N VAL A 190 9.93 -9.98 6.84
CA VAL A 190 10.36 -11.24 6.21
C VAL A 190 11.51 -10.98 5.26
N ASP A 191 11.40 -9.89 4.52
CA ASP A 191 12.35 -9.46 3.50
C ASP A 191 12.26 -7.93 3.33
N VAL A 192 13.39 -7.31 3.02
CA VAL A 192 13.49 -5.89 2.63
C VAL A 192 14.22 -5.84 1.30
N PHE A 193 13.46 -5.69 0.21
CA PHE A 193 13.99 -5.70 -1.14
C PHE A 193 14.24 -4.26 -1.61
N THR A 194 15.49 -3.86 -1.74
CA THR A 194 15.89 -2.48 -2.07
C THR A 194 16.18 -2.28 -3.56
N LEU A 195 16.08 -1.03 -4.00
CA LEU A 195 16.57 -0.57 -5.30
C LEU A 195 18.09 -0.73 -5.37
N ASP A 196 18.55 -0.95 -6.60
CA ASP A 196 19.95 -0.84 -6.96
C ASP A 196 20.02 -0.19 -8.34
N TYR A 197 19.71 1.11 -8.35
CA TYR A 197 19.47 1.85 -9.59
C TYR A 197 20.74 2.02 -10.43
N ARG A 198 21.92 1.81 -9.83
CA ARG A 198 23.22 1.85 -10.50
C ARG A 198 23.52 0.53 -11.23
N HIS A 199 23.08 -0.61 -10.70
CA HIS A 199 23.29 -1.93 -11.31
C HIS A 199 22.00 -2.55 -11.85
N TYR A 200 21.30 -1.81 -12.72
CA TYR A 200 20.14 -2.26 -13.51
C TYR A 200 18.79 -2.39 -12.79
N ARG A 201 18.73 -2.35 -11.46
CA ARG A 201 17.46 -2.43 -10.70
C ARG A 201 16.92 -1.04 -10.38
N TRP A 202 16.48 -0.36 -11.43
CA TRP A 202 15.97 1.01 -11.36
C TRP A 202 14.50 1.12 -10.98
N PHE A 203 13.78 0.01 -10.86
CA PHE A 203 12.44 0.00 -10.29
C PHE A 203 12.14 -1.30 -9.56
N LEU A 204 11.31 -1.20 -8.53
CA LEU A 204 10.64 -2.31 -7.87
C LEU A 204 9.13 -2.18 -8.12
N LEU A 205 8.46 -3.31 -8.29
CA LEU A 205 7.01 -3.36 -8.46
C LEU A 205 6.47 -4.47 -7.58
N GLU A 206 5.57 -4.10 -6.68
CA GLU A 206 4.85 -5.01 -5.82
C GLU A 206 3.35 -4.95 -6.15
N THR A 207 2.72 -6.11 -6.09
CA THR A 207 1.25 -6.23 -6.17
C THR A 207 0.76 -6.73 -4.83
N ASN A 208 0.24 -7.94 -4.75
CA ASN A 208 -0.16 -8.59 -3.51
C ASN A 208 0.46 -9.99 -3.39
N PHE A 209 1.68 -10.18 -3.90
CA PHE A 209 2.27 -11.50 -4.00
C PHE A 209 3.81 -11.47 -3.94
N ASP A 210 4.37 -12.27 -3.03
CA ASP A 210 5.80 -12.29 -2.70
C ASP A 210 6.67 -12.29 -3.96
N HIS A 211 7.60 -11.35 -4.03
CA HIS A 211 8.40 -11.11 -5.23
C HIS A 211 9.28 -12.31 -5.64
N TRP A 212 9.71 -13.13 -4.68
CA TRP A 212 10.52 -14.34 -4.91
C TRP A 212 9.71 -15.57 -5.37
N LYS A 213 8.38 -15.56 -5.21
CA LYS A 213 7.54 -16.69 -5.60
C LYS A 213 7.17 -16.65 -7.09
N LYS A 214 7.16 -17.83 -7.72
CA LYS A 214 6.77 -18.04 -9.13
C LYS A 214 5.29 -18.39 -9.26
N SER A 215 4.71 -18.14 -10.44
CA SER A 215 3.34 -18.55 -10.73
C SER A 215 3.25 -20.08 -10.70
N GLY A 216 2.50 -20.62 -9.75
CA GLY A 216 2.34 -22.07 -9.57
C GLY A 216 3.08 -22.68 -8.37
N ASP A 217 3.87 -21.90 -7.60
CA ASP A 217 4.58 -22.42 -6.42
C ASP A 217 3.65 -22.70 -5.21
N ASN A 218 2.35 -22.46 -5.37
CA ASN A 218 1.35 -22.79 -4.37
C ASN A 218 0.99 -24.28 -4.46
N ARG A 219 1.79 -25.12 -3.79
CA ARG A 219 1.52 -26.53 -3.50
C ARG A 219 0.36 -26.75 -2.51
N ARG A 220 -0.64 -25.88 -2.46
CA ARG A 220 -1.86 -26.09 -1.66
C ARG A 220 -3.03 -26.39 -2.58
N ARG A 221 -3.78 -27.45 -2.24
CA ARG A 221 -5.09 -27.78 -2.83
C ARG A 221 -6.05 -26.64 -2.48
N GLU A 222 -6.03 -25.58 -3.26
CA GLU A 222 -6.96 -24.46 -3.07
C GLU A 222 -7.93 -24.39 -4.24
N GLU A 223 -9.16 -24.00 -3.90
CA GLU A 223 -10.32 -23.88 -4.77
C GLU A 223 -10.00 -23.05 -6.02
N LEU A 224 -10.71 -23.33 -7.12
CA LEU A 224 -10.50 -22.70 -8.44
C LEU A 224 -10.46 -21.16 -8.37
N PHE A 225 -11.27 -20.55 -7.51
CA PHE A 225 -11.33 -19.10 -7.30
C PHE A 225 -10.01 -18.50 -6.77
N PHE A 226 -9.33 -19.18 -5.84
CA PHE A 226 -8.06 -18.70 -5.31
C PHE A 226 -6.96 -18.75 -6.38
N LYS A 227 -6.97 -19.80 -7.22
CA LYS A 227 -6.06 -19.90 -8.38
C LYS A 227 -6.26 -18.77 -9.38
N LEU A 228 -7.51 -18.40 -9.69
CA LEU A 228 -7.82 -17.26 -10.55
C LEU A 228 -7.33 -15.94 -9.95
N LYS A 229 -7.59 -15.71 -8.65
CA LYS A 229 -7.15 -14.48 -7.96
C LYS A 229 -5.63 -14.31 -8.03
N ILE A 230 -4.89 -15.39 -7.74
CA ILE A 230 -3.44 -15.40 -7.89
C ILE A 230 -3.02 -15.13 -9.33
N LEU A 231 -3.66 -15.76 -10.31
CA LEU A 231 -3.36 -15.52 -11.71
C LEU A 231 -3.50 -14.03 -12.08
N PHE A 232 -4.54 -13.35 -11.60
CA PHE A 232 -4.70 -11.90 -11.79
C PHE A 232 -3.56 -11.09 -11.19
N LEU A 233 -3.14 -11.39 -9.96
CA LEU A 233 -1.99 -10.70 -9.32
C LEU A 233 -0.70 -10.90 -10.12
N PHE A 234 -0.47 -12.10 -10.65
CA PHE A 234 0.66 -12.37 -11.55
C PHE A 234 0.56 -11.60 -12.86
N ILE A 235 -0.63 -11.48 -13.42
CA ILE A 235 -0.89 -10.69 -14.62
C ILE A 235 -0.55 -9.22 -14.35
N PHE A 236 -1.01 -8.63 -13.23
CA PHE A 236 -0.71 -7.24 -12.88
C PHE A 236 0.81 -7.02 -12.77
N ARG A 237 1.51 -7.90 -12.03
CA ARG A 237 2.97 -7.83 -11.90
C ARG A 237 3.67 -7.95 -13.26
N LYS A 238 3.25 -8.89 -14.11
CA LYS A 238 3.83 -9.12 -15.45
C LYS A 238 3.66 -7.89 -16.35
N TYR A 239 2.45 -7.36 -16.44
CA TYR A 239 2.14 -6.22 -17.30
C TYR A 239 2.75 -4.91 -16.78
N GLY A 240 2.72 -4.68 -15.46
CA GLY A 240 3.33 -3.50 -14.86
C GLY A 240 4.84 -3.45 -15.12
N ARG A 241 5.54 -4.59 -14.96
CA ARG A 241 6.96 -4.71 -15.32
C ARG A 241 7.19 -4.53 -16.82
N LYS A 242 6.30 -5.04 -17.68
CA LYS A 242 6.36 -4.85 -19.13
C LYS A 242 6.23 -3.36 -19.50
N TYR A 243 5.30 -2.64 -18.88
CA TYR A 243 5.08 -1.21 -19.15
C TYR A 243 6.24 -0.35 -18.65
N MET A 244 6.74 -0.60 -17.43
CA MET A 244 7.95 0.07 -16.92
C MET A 244 9.15 -0.16 -17.86
N LYS A 245 9.39 -1.41 -18.27
CA LYS A 245 10.48 -1.73 -19.21
C LYS A 245 10.30 -1.05 -20.58
N LYS A 246 9.07 -0.90 -21.05
CA LYS A 246 8.77 -0.22 -22.33
C LYS A 246 9.07 1.28 -22.26
N ILE A 247 8.84 1.92 -21.11
CA ILE A 247 9.24 3.33 -20.90
C ILE A 247 10.77 3.43 -20.87
N GLY A 248 11.42 2.53 -20.12
CA GLY A 248 12.85 2.56 -19.87
C GLY A 248 13.23 3.60 -18.81
N LYS A 249 14.40 3.40 -18.17
CA LYS A 249 14.89 4.26 -17.08
C LYS A 249 15.08 5.72 -17.53
N GLU A 250 15.62 5.90 -18.73
CA GLU A 250 16.01 7.21 -19.27
C GLU A 250 14.82 8.14 -19.52
N ASN A 251 13.67 7.58 -19.87
CA ASN A 251 12.47 8.35 -20.18
C ASN A 251 11.51 8.45 -18.99
N LEU A 252 11.85 7.89 -17.83
CA LEU A 252 10.92 7.83 -16.71
C LEU A 252 10.54 9.24 -16.23
N THR A 253 9.25 9.55 -16.23
CA THR A 253 8.66 10.78 -15.65
C THR A 253 7.37 10.43 -14.91
N ALA A 254 6.90 11.33 -14.03
CA ALA A 254 5.65 11.12 -13.31
C ALA A 254 4.45 10.93 -14.27
N LYS A 255 4.40 11.73 -15.33
CA LYS A 255 3.41 11.61 -16.41
C LYS A 255 3.44 10.23 -17.08
N LEU A 256 4.63 9.75 -17.47
CA LEU A 256 4.75 8.46 -18.14
C LEU A 256 4.44 7.29 -17.20
N MET A 257 4.85 7.37 -15.94
CA MET A 257 4.44 6.40 -14.92
C MET A 257 2.91 6.35 -14.79
N PHE A 258 2.25 7.51 -14.71
CA PHE A 258 0.81 7.60 -14.59
C PHE A 258 0.09 7.08 -15.86
N GLU A 259 0.37 7.66 -17.03
CA GLU A 259 -0.39 7.40 -18.27
C GLU A 259 -0.06 6.05 -18.92
N LYS A 260 1.21 5.62 -18.85
CA LYS A 260 1.69 4.44 -19.58
C LYS A 260 1.80 3.20 -18.69
N VAL A 261 1.68 3.33 -17.37
CA VAL A 261 1.69 2.20 -16.43
C VAL A 261 0.40 2.16 -15.61
N LEU A 262 0.20 3.14 -14.72
CA LEU A 262 -0.90 3.10 -13.73
C LEU A 262 -2.28 3.19 -14.38
N SER A 263 -2.40 3.88 -15.52
CA SER A 263 -3.65 4.04 -16.28
C SER A 263 -3.89 2.94 -17.32
N LYS A 264 -2.98 1.97 -17.46
CA LYS A 264 -3.09 0.91 -18.48
C LYS A 264 -3.70 -0.35 -17.91
N TRP A 265 -4.65 -0.94 -18.64
CA TRP A 265 -5.13 -2.28 -18.34
C TRP A 265 -3.97 -3.29 -18.43
N PRO A 266 -3.82 -4.25 -17.50
CA PRO A 266 -4.73 -4.57 -16.39
C PRO A 266 -4.41 -3.85 -15.07
N ILE A 267 -3.40 -2.97 -15.04
CA ILE A 267 -2.98 -2.23 -13.84
C ILE A 267 -4.09 -1.30 -13.36
N LYS A 268 -4.66 -0.51 -14.28
CA LYS A 268 -5.98 0.09 -14.07
C LYS A 268 -7.03 -0.93 -14.46
N ASN A 269 -7.96 -1.22 -13.56
CA ASN A 269 -9.08 -2.13 -13.81
C ASN A 269 -10.35 -1.62 -13.12
N GLY A 270 -11.44 -2.39 -13.19
CA GLY A 270 -12.74 -1.99 -12.65
C GLY A 270 -12.76 -1.80 -11.12
N LEU A 271 -11.75 -2.30 -10.40
CA LEU A 271 -11.62 -2.15 -8.94
C LEU A 271 -10.80 -0.92 -8.54
N THR A 272 -10.11 -0.27 -9.48
CA THR A 272 -9.21 0.85 -9.19
C THR A 272 -10.01 2.06 -8.71
N ILE A 273 -9.84 2.41 -7.44
CA ILE A 273 -10.43 3.60 -6.81
C ILE A 273 -9.61 4.83 -7.18
N SER A 274 -8.31 4.77 -6.93
CA SER A 274 -7.41 5.89 -7.18
C SER A 274 -6.05 5.45 -7.70
N SER A 275 -5.44 6.34 -8.47
CA SER A 275 -4.06 6.26 -8.93
C SER A 275 -3.30 7.48 -8.44
N THR A 276 -2.13 7.28 -7.84
CA THR A 276 -1.29 8.35 -7.31
C THR A 276 0.14 8.17 -7.79
N VAL A 277 0.78 9.25 -8.26
CA VAL A 277 2.24 9.35 -8.38
C VAL A 277 2.73 10.43 -7.43
N MET A 278 3.73 10.10 -6.62
CA MET A 278 4.31 10.98 -5.61
C MET A 278 5.83 10.87 -5.61
N SER A 279 6.50 11.86 -5.03
CA SER A 279 7.96 11.88 -4.84
C SER A 279 8.29 12.68 -3.59
N ALA A 280 9.21 12.18 -2.78
CA ALA A 280 9.69 12.93 -1.62
C ALA A 280 10.40 14.22 -2.06
N GLU A 281 11.13 14.20 -3.18
CA GLU A 281 11.89 15.35 -3.70
C GLU A 281 11.02 16.33 -4.51
N GLU A 282 9.88 15.86 -5.01
CA GLU A 282 8.91 16.70 -5.73
C GLU A 282 7.52 16.54 -5.10
N PRO A 283 7.29 17.11 -3.89
CA PRO A 283 6.06 16.91 -3.13
C PRO A 283 4.79 17.33 -3.88
N ASN A 284 4.90 18.27 -4.84
CA ASN A 284 3.76 18.71 -5.63
C ASN A 284 3.18 17.62 -6.54
N LEU A 285 3.93 16.54 -6.82
CA LEU A 285 3.45 15.47 -7.70
C LEU A 285 2.22 14.76 -7.13
N ILE A 286 2.08 14.64 -5.81
CA ILE A 286 0.91 13.98 -5.22
C ILE A 286 -0.40 14.71 -5.54
N TYR A 287 -0.38 16.05 -5.66
CA TYR A 287 -1.56 16.84 -6.05
C TYR A 287 -1.80 16.75 -7.55
N ASN A 288 -0.73 16.82 -8.34
CA ASN A 288 -0.80 16.86 -9.80
C ASN A 288 -1.14 15.50 -10.43
N TRP A 289 -0.80 14.40 -9.75
CA TRP A 289 -0.90 13.03 -10.27
C TRP A 289 -1.66 12.10 -9.34
N THR A 290 -2.59 12.62 -8.55
CA THR A 290 -3.64 11.81 -7.89
C THR A 290 -4.94 11.95 -8.64
N VAL A 291 -5.50 10.82 -9.07
CA VAL A 291 -6.82 10.75 -9.70
C VAL A 291 -7.65 9.73 -8.94
N VAL A 292 -8.85 10.16 -8.52
CA VAL A 292 -9.93 9.25 -8.13
C VAL A 292 -10.72 8.93 -9.39
N TRP A 293 -10.78 7.66 -9.76
CA TRP A 293 -11.41 7.24 -11.01
C TRP A 293 -12.92 7.24 -10.86
N GLY A 294 -13.62 8.13 -11.56
CA GLY A 294 -15.07 8.05 -11.72
C GLY A 294 -15.52 6.78 -12.47
N ASN A 295 -16.83 6.56 -12.52
CA ASN A 295 -17.42 5.60 -13.46
C ASN A 295 -17.38 6.12 -14.89
#